data_AF-A0A8T7LNQ3-F1
#
_entry.id   AF-A0A8T7LNQ3-F1
#
_cell.length_a   1.000
_cell.length_b   1.000
_cell.length_c   1.000
_cell.angle_alpha   90.00
_cell.angle_beta   90.00
_cell.angle_gamma   90.00
#
_symmetry.space_group_name_H-M   'P 1'
#
loop_
_entity.id
_entity.type
_entity.pdbx_description
1 polymer ?
#
loop_
_entity_poly.entity_id
_entity_poly.type
_entity_poly.pdbx_seq_one_letter_code
_entity_poly.pdbx_strand_id
1 'polypeptide(L)'
;MPPALLLTLLIVTASAALAHLLWGRHWVQLPIFWLAAAGGAIIVFVLGARLPLRFIEPAGVPVLETTLGAWFMLVVASRLRV
;
A
#
# COMPACT_ATOMS: atom_id res chain seq x y z
N MET A 1 -14.29 -13.43 -5.88
CA MET A 1 -13.55 -12.48 -5.02
C MET A 1 -14.19 -11.11 -5.14
N PRO A 2 -14.32 -10.33 -4.05
CA PRO A 2 -14.83 -8.97 -4.11
C PRO A 2 -13.89 -8.10 -4.98
N PRO A 3 -14.42 -7.24 -5.87
CA PRO A 3 -13.59 -6.40 -6.74
C PRO A 3 -12.70 -5.44 -5.93
N ALA A 4 -13.19 -4.96 -4.77
CA ALA A 4 -12.42 -4.14 -3.85
C ALA A 4 -11.17 -4.85 -3.31
N LEU A 5 -11.28 -6.15 -2.99
CA LEU A 5 -10.17 -6.95 -2.49
C LEU A 5 -9.10 -7.13 -3.58
N LEU A 6 -9.53 -7.43 -4.81
CA LEU A 6 -8.63 -7.62 -5.94
C LEU A 6 -7.88 -6.32 -6.26
N LEU A 7 -8.59 -5.19 -6.28
CA LEU A 7 -7.98 -3.88 -6.50
C LEU A 7 -6.99 -3.52 -5.38
N THR A 8 -7.35 -3.77 -4.11
CA THR A 8 -6.46 -3.53 -2.98
C THR A 8 -5.20 -4.39 -3.07
N LEU A 9 -5.35 -5.68 -3.37
CA LEU A 9 -4.21 -6.58 -3.58
C LEU A 9 -3.32 -6.12 -4.74
N LEU A 10 -3.90 -5.62 -5.83
CA LEU A 10 -3.15 -5.06 -6.95
C LEU A 10 -2.35 -3.81 -6.52
N ILE A 11 -2.96 -2.89 -5.78
CA ILE A 11 -2.29 -1.69 -5.26
C ILE A 11 -1.14 -2.08 -4.34
N VAL A 12 -1.38 -3.00 -3.40
CA VAL A 12 -0.37 -3.48 -2.44
C VAL A 12 0.79 -4.14 -3.16
N THR A 13 0.51 -5.07 -4.08
CA THR A 13 1.55 -5.81 -4.82
C THR A 13 2.35 -4.88 -5.74
N ALA A 14 1.70 -4.00 -6.49
CA ALA A 14 2.36 -3.05 -7.37
C ALA A 14 3.23 -2.06 -6.57
N SER A 15 2.72 -1.52 -5.45
CA SER A 15 3.47 -0.59 -4.61
C SER A 15 4.67 -1.27 -3.94
N ALA A 16 4.50 -2.50 -3.45
CA ALA A 16 5.58 -3.26 -2.86
C ALA A 16 6.67 -3.61 -3.87
N ALA A 17 6.29 -4.01 -5.10
CA ALA A 17 7.23 -4.27 -6.18
C ALA A 17 8.00 -3.02 -6.58
N LEU A 18 7.31 -1.87 -6.69
CA LEU A 18 7.95 -0.57 -6.96
C LEU A 18 8.91 -0.16 -5.83
N ALA A 19 8.51 -0.29 -4.57
CA ALA A 19 9.38 0.00 -3.44
C ALA A 19 10.60 -0.93 -3.39
N HIS A 20 10.41 -2.21 -3.73
CA HIS A 20 11.53 -3.14 -3.86
C HIS A 20 12.48 -2.74 -4.99
N LEU A 21 11.95 -2.27 -6.13
CA LEU A 21 12.78 -1.78 -7.23
C LEU A 21 13.60 -0.54 -6.82
N LEU A 22 13.04 0.35 -5.99
CA LEU A 22 13.69 1.60 -5.58
C LEU A 22 14.70 1.43 -4.43
N TRP A 23 14.38 0.57 -3.44
CA TRP A 23 15.16 0.45 -2.20
C TRP A 23 15.63 -0.97 -1.88
N GLY A 24 15.16 -1.97 -2.62
CA GLY A 24 15.45 -3.37 -2.37
C GLY A 24 16.90 -3.75 -2.72
N ARG A 25 17.51 -4.55 -1.84
CA ARG A 25 18.83 -5.17 -2.06
C ARG A 25 18.77 -6.69 -2.08
N HIS A 26 17.80 -7.27 -1.38
CA HIS A 26 17.66 -8.72 -1.25
C HIS A 26 16.23 -9.15 -1.51
N TRP A 27 16.02 -10.26 -2.21
CA TRP A 27 14.70 -10.83 -2.49
C TRP A 27 13.84 -11.06 -1.23
N VAL A 28 14.48 -11.29 -0.07
CA VAL A 28 13.81 -11.43 1.24
C VAL A 28 13.09 -10.15 1.69
N GLN A 29 13.46 -8.99 1.16
CA GLN A 29 12.79 -7.72 1.47
C GLN A 29 11.44 -7.57 0.74
N LEU A 30 11.19 -8.37 -0.29
CA LEU A 30 9.94 -8.34 -1.05
C LEU A 30 8.71 -8.65 -0.17
N PRO A 31 8.67 -9.74 0.62
CA PRO A 31 7.56 -9.97 1.56
C PRO A 31 7.46 -8.89 2.65
N ILE A 32 8.58 -8.29 3.09
CA ILE A 32 8.57 -7.21 4.09
C ILE A 32 7.89 -5.96 3.51
N PHE A 33 8.26 -5.54 2.30
CA PHE A 33 7.60 -4.43 1.61
C PHE A 33 6.14 -4.74 1.29
N TRP A 34 5.83 -5.98 0.93
CA TRP A 34 4.44 -6.39 0.73
C TRP A 34 3.60 -6.24 2.00
N LEU A 35 4.10 -6.72 3.14
CA LEU A 35 3.42 -6.58 4.43
C LEU A 35 3.30 -5.12 4.88
N ALA A 36 4.33 -4.30 4.65
CA ALA A 36 4.28 -2.87 4.95
C ALA A 36 3.23 -2.15 4.10
N ALA A 37 3.19 -2.40 2.79
CA ALA A 37 2.18 -1.86 1.89
C ALA A 37 0.76 -2.29 2.28
N ALA A 38 0.58 -3.57 2.62
CA ALA A 38 -0.69 -4.11 3.10
C ALA A 38 -1.13 -3.43 4.41
N GLY A 39 -0.21 -3.25 5.36
CA GLY A 39 -0.48 -2.55 6.61
C GLY A 39 -0.92 -1.10 6.38
N GLY A 40 -0.24 -0.39 5.49
CA GLY A 40 -0.62 0.97 5.09
C GLY A 40 -2.03 1.04 4.48
N ALA A 41 -2.38 0.10 3.61
CA ALA A 41 -3.72 0.00 3.05
C ALA A 41 -4.79 -0.28 4.13
N ILE A 42 -4.53 -1.22 5.03
CA ILE A 42 -5.44 -1.57 6.13
C ILE A 42 -5.69 -0.37 7.05
N ILE A 43 -4.65 0.39 7.38
CA ILE A 43 -4.76 1.57 8.24
C ILE A 43 -5.73 2.60 7.65
N VAL A 44 -5.66 2.85 6.34
CA VAL A 44 -6.58 3.76 5.65
C VAL A 44 -8.03 3.31 5.79
N PHE A 45 -8.29 2.00 5.61
CA PHE A 45 -9.62 1.43 5.77
C PHE A 45 -10.13 1.51 7.22
N VAL A 46 -9.29 1.15 8.19
CA VAL A 46 -9.66 1.13 9.61
C VAL A 46 -9.90 2.53 10.18
N LEU A 47 -9.04 3.49 9.82
CA LEU A 47 -9.20 4.87 10.27
C LEU A 47 -10.31 5.61 9.53
N GLY A 48 -10.83 5.05 8.43
CA GLY A 48 -11.73 5.77 7.53
C GLY A 48 -11.09 7.05 7.00
N ALA A 49 -9.75 7.05 6.85
CA ALA A 49 -9.00 8.22 6.44
C ALA A 49 -9.35 8.54 4.98
N ARG A 50 -10.13 9.60 4.79
CA ARG A 50 -10.53 10.13 3.49
C ARG A 50 -9.89 11.50 3.33
N LEU A 51 -9.33 11.78 2.16
CA LEU A 51 -8.96 13.15 1.86
C LEU A 51 -10.24 13.99 1.73
N PRO A 52 -10.22 15.29 2.09
CA PRO A 52 -11.37 16.17 1.95
C PRO A 52 -11.75 16.43 0.47
N LEU A 53 -10.91 15.98 -0.46
CA LEU A 53 -11.12 16.04 -1.90
C LEU A 53 -11.83 14.75 -2.35
N ARG A 54 -12.96 14.88 -3.04
CA ARG A 54 -13.69 13.73 -3.59
C ARG A 54 -12.94 13.15 -4.79
N PHE A 55 -12.11 12.14 -4.54
CA PHE A 55 -11.46 11.36 -5.59
C PHE A 55 -12.32 10.18 -6.03
N ILE A 56 -11.94 9.56 -7.16
CA ILE A 56 -12.66 8.41 -7.73
C ILE A 56 -12.47 7.21 -6.81
N GLU A 57 -13.58 6.53 -6.48
CA GLU A 57 -13.59 5.33 -5.62
C GLU A 57 -14.03 4.08 -6.41
N PRO A 58 -13.19 3.55 -7.31
CA PRO A 58 -13.51 2.34 -8.06
C PRO A 58 -13.71 1.17 -7.09
N ALA A 59 -14.83 0.45 -7.27
CA ALA A 59 -15.25 -0.64 -6.39
C ALA A 59 -15.34 -0.26 -4.89
N GLY A 60 -15.51 1.03 -4.57
CA GLY A 60 -15.56 1.54 -3.20
C GLY A 60 -14.19 1.66 -2.52
N VAL A 61 -13.10 1.52 -3.27
CA VAL A 61 -11.72 1.65 -2.75
C VAL A 61 -11.24 3.09 -2.96
N PRO A 62 -10.89 3.83 -1.90
CA PRO A 62 -10.24 5.13 -2.03
C PRO A 62 -8.79 4.93 -2.52
N VAL A 63 -8.60 4.84 -3.83
CA VAL A 63 -7.33 4.39 -4.44
C VAL A 63 -6.18 5.28 -4.00
N LEU A 64 -6.35 6.59 -4.03
CA LEU A 64 -5.29 7.54 -3.69
C LEU A 64 -4.86 7.38 -2.23
N GLU A 65 -5.81 7.39 -1.30
CA GLU A 65 -5.54 7.25 0.13
C GLU A 65 -4.89 5.90 0.43
N THR A 66 -5.39 4.83 -0.19
CA THR A 66 -4.85 3.48 -0.04
C THR A 66 -3.39 3.42 -0.51
N THR A 67 -3.11 4.01 -1.68
CA THR A 67 -1.74 4.10 -2.21
C THR A 67 -0.85 4.97 -1.32
N LEU A 68 -1.33 6.13 -0.85
CA LEU A 68 -0.57 6.99 0.05
C LEU A 68 -0.25 6.30 1.38
N GLY A 69 -1.24 5.61 1.97
CA GLY A 69 -1.05 4.81 3.19
C GLY A 69 0.00 3.71 2.99
N ALA A 70 -0.08 2.98 1.87
CA ALA A 70 0.91 1.97 1.52
C ALA A 70 2.32 2.57 1.39
N TRP A 71 2.49 3.67 0.64
CA TRP A 71 3.78 4.32 0.45
C TRP A 71 4.34 4.94 1.73
N PHE A 72 3.50 5.49 2.60
CA PHE A 72 3.92 5.95 3.92
C PHE A 72 4.59 4.82 4.70
N MET A 73 3.93 3.67 4.79
CA MET A 73 4.51 2.50 5.48
C MET A 73 5.73 1.92 4.78
N LEU A 74 5.77 1.92 3.44
CA LEU A 74 6.94 1.49 2.68
C LEU A 74 8.15 2.40 2.93
N VAL A 75 7.95 3.71 2.99
CA VAL A 75 9.02 4.65 3.34
C VAL A 75 9.52 4.36 4.74
N VAL A 76 8.64 4.17 5.73
CA VAL A 76 9.05 3.76 7.09
C VAL A 76 9.85 2.45 7.05
N ALA A 77 9.33 1.42 6.40
CA ALA A 77 9.98 0.12 6.28
C ALA A 77 11.35 0.20 5.60
N SER A 78 11.51 1.05 4.56
CA SER A 78 12.79 1.24 3.88
C SER A 78 13.87 1.92 4.75
N ARG A 79 13.44 2.63 5.80
CA ARG A 79 14.35 3.30 6.76
C ARG A 79 14.72 2.42 7.93
N LEU A 80 13.87 1.45 8.26
CA LEU A 80 14.22 0.39 9.19
C LEU A 80 15.26 -0.48 8.48
N ARG A 81 16.53 -0.44 8.94
CA ARG A 81 17.65 -1.22 8.37
C ARG A 81 17.50 -2.71 8.70
N VAL A 82 16.42 -3.33 8.21
CA VAL A 82 16.11 -4.77 8.34
C VAL A 82 16.70 -5.53 7.16
#